data_AF-A0A0Q4ISU2-F1
#
_entry.id   AF-A0A0Q4ISU2-F1
#
_cell.length_a   1.000
_cell.length_b   1.000
_cell.length_c   1.000
_cell.angle_alpha   90.00
_cell.angle_beta   90.00
_cell.angle_gamma   90.00
#
_symmetry.space_group_name_H-M   'P 1'
#
loop_
_entity.id
_entity.type
_entity.pdbx_description
1 polymer ?
#
loop_
_entity_poly.entity_id
_entity_poly.type
_entity_poly.pdbx_seq_one_letter_code
_entity_poly.pdbx_strand_id
1 'polypeptide(L)'
;MRKSQSTKIAEPIPVEFEQVFIHHGWDRANRIFGKRATTRYYTALGPDRLRAERGAYLAARRHRAQPSGNDASAHIRMLSA
;
A
#
# COMPACT_ATOMS: atom_id res chain seq x y z
N MET A 1 -22.08 39.47 -9.04
CA MET A 1 -22.19 38.02 -9.34
C MET A 1 -22.29 37.24 -8.04
N ARG A 2 -23.43 36.60 -7.75
CA ARG A 2 -23.52 35.63 -6.64
C ARG A 2 -22.84 34.34 -7.10
N LYS A 3 -21.80 33.89 -6.37
CA LYS A 3 -21.20 32.57 -6.58
C LYS A 3 -22.19 31.53 -6.04
N SER A 4 -22.76 30.71 -6.91
CA SER A 4 -23.56 29.56 -6.50
C SER A 4 -22.65 28.59 -5.76
N GLN A 5 -22.92 28.36 -4.47
CA GLN A 5 -22.24 27.29 -3.75
C GLN A 5 -22.76 25.95 -4.29
N SER A 6 -21.85 25.05 -4.67
CA SER A 6 -22.19 23.71 -5.15
C SER A 6 -22.95 22.97 -4.05
N THR A 7 -24.18 22.55 -4.33
CA THR A 7 -25.04 21.76 -3.42
C THR A 7 -24.67 20.27 -3.39
N LYS A 8 -23.64 19.85 -4.15
CA LYS A 8 -23.20 18.46 -4.17
C LYS A 8 -22.61 18.07 -2.82
N ILE A 9 -23.33 17.21 -2.11
CA ILE A 9 -22.86 16.51 -0.91
C ILE A 9 -21.53 15.82 -1.27
N ALA A 10 -20.50 16.06 -0.47
CA ALA A 10 -19.22 15.38 -0.65
C ALA A 10 -19.45 13.87 -0.51
N GLU A 11 -19.18 13.11 -1.56
CA GLU A 11 -19.28 11.65 -1.49
C GLU A 11 -18.34 11.12 -0.41
N PRO A 12 -18.84 10.22 0.46
CA PRO A 12 -18.03 9.59 1.49
C PRO A 12 -16.83 8.88 0.86
N ILE A 13 -15.75 8.76 1.64
CA ILE A 13 -14.57 8.00 1.21
C ILE A 13 -14.96 6.52 1.18
N PRO A 14 -14.74 5.79 0.07
CA PRO A 14 -14.96 4.35 0.03
C PRO A 14 -14.10 3.65 1.08
N VAL A 15 -14.71 2.75 1.86
CA VAL A 15 -14.02 2.01 2.94
C VAL A 15 -12.89 1.13 2.40
N GLU A 16 -12.98 0.72 1.13
CA GLU A 16 -12.01 -0.11 0.44
C GLU A 16 -10.79 0.69 -0.05
N PHE A 17 -10.86 2.02 -0.10
CA PHE A 17 -9.80 2.84 -0.68
C PHE A 17 -8.46 2.63 0.03
N GLU A 18 -8.48 2.65 1.37
CA GLU A 18 -7.29 2.47 2.20
C GLU A 18 -6.62 1.12 1.92
N GLN A 19 -7.40 0.04 1.91
CA GLN A 19 -6.90 -1.31 1.62
C GLN A 19 -6.31 -1.42 0.21
N VAL A 20 -7.00 -0.88 -0.80
CA VAL A 20 -6.52 -0.87 -2.19
C VAL A 20 -5.21 -0.11 -2.29
N PHE A 21 -5.11 1.05 -1.63
CA PHE A 21 -3.91 1.86 -1.61
C PHE A 21 -2.74 1.14 -0.94
N ILE A 22 -2.94 0.58 0.24
CA ILE A 22 -1.90 -0.13 1.00
C ILE A 22 -1.41 -1.34 0.23
N HIS A 23 -2.31 -2.17 -0.30
CA HIS A 23 -1.94 -3.42 -0.96
C HIS A 23 -1.37 -3.24 -2.37
N HIS A 24 -1.96 -2.36 -3.17
CA HIS A 24 -1.65 -2.25 -4.60
C HIS A 24 -0.96 -0.95 -4.99
N GLY A 25 -1.20 0.14 -4.26
CA GLY A 25 -0.53 1.42 -4.45
C GLY A 25 -1.29 2.40 -5.33
N TRP A 26 -0.62 3.51 -5.63
CA TRP A 26 -1.19 4.70 -6.25
C TRP A 26 -1.84 4.43 -7.62
N ASP A 27 -1.16 3.67 -8.49
CA ASP A 27 -1.64 3.44 -9.86
C ASP A 27 -2.92 2.60 -9.90
N ARG A 28 -3.01 1.57 -9.04
CA ARG A 28 -4.21 0.73 -8.96
C ARG A 28 -5.38 1.50 -8.34
N ALA A 29 -5.12 2.30 -7.30
CA ALA A 29 -6.12 3.19 -6.73
C ALA A 29 -6.66 4.19 -7.78
N ASN A 30 -5.78 4.81 -8.58
CA ASN A 30 -6.19 5.72 -9.66
C ASN A 30 -7.05 5.04 -10.72
N ARG A 31 -6.76 3.78 -11.06
CA ARG A 31 -7.53 3.02 -12.05
C ARG A 31 -8.92 2.65 -11.54
N ILE A 32 -9.08 2.40 -10.23
CA ILE A 32 -10.35 1.97 -9.62
C ILE A 32 -11.23 3.18 -9.29
N PHE A 33 -10.69 4.17 -8.59
CA PHE A 33 -11.47 5.30 -8.05
C PHE A 33 -11.39 6.56 -8.91
N GLY A 34 -10.45 6.61 -9.86
CA GLY A 34 -10.17 7.80 -10.66
C GLY A 34 -9.21 8.78 -9.97
N LYS A 35 -8.46 9.53 -10.78
CA LYS A 35 -7.37 10.42 -10.32
C LYS A 35 -7.83 11.47 -9.31
N ARG A 36 -8.93 12.18 -9.62
CA ARG A 36 -9.44 13.27 -8.75
C ARG A 36 -9.93 12.75 -7.41
N ALA A 37 -10.64 11.63 -7.41
CA ALA A 37 -11.14 11.01 -6.19
C ALA A 37 -9.98 10.46 -5.35
N THR A 38 -9.04 9.75 -5.98
CA THR A 38 -7.84 9.21 -5.32
C THR A 38 -7.03 10.29 -4.61
N THR A 39 -6.77 11.43 -5.26
CA THR A 39 -6.09 12.56 -4.61
C THR A 39 -6.89 13.08 -3.41
N ARG A 40 -8.21 13.27 -3.55
CA ARG A 40 -9.07 13.75 -2.46
C ARG A 40 -9.07 12.79 -1.27
N TYR A 41 -9.26 11.51 -1.51
CA TYR A 41 -9.29 10.47 -0.48
C TYR A 41 -7.95 10.35 0.23
N TYR A 42 -6.85 10.35 -0.53
CA TYR A 42 -5.50 10.32 0.02
C TYR A 42 -5.21 11.52 0.93
N THR A 43 -5.62 12.73 0.52
CA THR A 43 -5.46 13.92 1.37
C THR A 43 -6.34 13.89 2.61
N ALA A 44 -7.57 13.37 2.49
CA ALA A 44 -8.53 13.35 3.58
C ALA A 44 -8.21 12.28 4.65
N LEU A 45 -7.64 11.14 4.25
CA LEU A 45 -7.23 10.07 5.17
C LEU A 45 -5.87 10.31 5.84
N GLY A 46 -5.04 11.20 5.26
CA GLY A 46 -3.70 11.51 5.77
C GLY A 46 -2.59 10.85 4.94
N PRO A 47 -1.87 11.63 4.11
CA PRO A 47 -0.79 11.14 3.27
C PRO A 47 0.29 10.35 4.02
N ASP A 48 0.74 10.85 5.17
CA ASP A 48 1.87 10.26 5.89
C ASP A 48 1.47 8.95 6.57
N ARG A 49 0.25 8.87 7.08
CA ARG A 49 -0.35 7.63 7.61
C ARG A 49 -0.39 6.54 6.53
N LEU A 50 -0.96 6.85 5.37
CA LEU A 50 -1.09 5.88 4.27
C LEU A 50 0.27 5.42 3.73
N ARG A 51 1.27 6.31 3.68
CA ARG A 51 2.64 5.95 3.32
C ARG A 51 3.29 5.02 4.35
N ALA A 52 3.14 5.33 5.64
CA ALA A 52 3.69 4.51 6.72
C ALA A 52 3.07 3.10 6.72
N GLU A 53 1.74 2.99 6.61
CA GLU A 53 1.04 1.70 6.56
C GLU A 53 1.43 0.90 5.31
N ARG A 54 1.53 1.54 4.14
CA ARG A 54 2.04 0.88 2.93
C ARG A 54 3.49 0.43 3.10
N GLY A 55 4.34 1.24 3.71
CA GLY A 55 5.73 0.89 4.02
C GLY A 55 5.82 -0.36 4.90
N ALA A 56 5.02 -0.42 5.96
CA ALA A 56 4.91 -1.57 6.84
C ALA A 56 4.42 -2.83 6.10
N TYR A 57 3.38 -2.69 5.26
CA TYR A 57 2.90 -3.79 4.43
C TYR A 57 3.97 -4.34 3.48
N LEU A 58 4.71 -3.47 2.79
CA LEU A 58 5.78 -3.88 1.87
C LEU A 58 6.95 -4.54 2.62
N ALA A 59 7.30 -4.03 3.80
CA ALA A 59 8.32 -4.65 4.66
C ALA A 59 7.91 -6.05 5.10
N ALA A 60 6.69 -6.22 5.64
CA ALA A 60 6.16 -7.53 6.03
C ALA A 60 6.12 -8.50 4.85
N ARG A 61 5.72 -8.03 3.66
CA ARG A 61 5.69 -8.85 2.44
C ARG A 61 7.10 -9.29 2.01
N ARG A 62 8.11 -8.43 2.16
CA ARG A 62 9.51 -8.78 1.88
C ARG A 62 10.02 -9.86 2.82
N HIS A 63 9.72 -9.76 4.12
CA HIS A 63 10.12 -10.77 5.10
C HIS A 63 9.43 -12.12 4.85
N ARG A 64 8.17 -12.12 4.41
CA ARG A 64 7.45 -13.35 4.04
C ARG A 64 7.96 -13.99 2.74
N ALA A 65 8.55 -13.20 1.85
CA ALA A 65 9.08 -13.66 0.57
C ALA A 65 10.53 -14.16 0.62
N GLN A 66 11.12 -14.35 1.81
CA GLN A 66 12.38 -15.07 1.98
C GLN A 66 12.10 -16.56 2.26
N PRO A 67 12.15 -17.45 1.25
CA PRO A 67 12.29 -18.87 1.50
C PRO A 67 13.76 -19.17 1.83
N SER A 68 13.98 -19.78 3.00
CA SER A 68 14.96 -20.84 3.28
C SER A 68 16.15 -20.95 2.31
N GLY A 69 17.07 -19.99 2.35
CA GLY A 69 18.31 -20.03 1.56
C GLY A 69 19.54 -20.23 2.44
N ASN A 70 19.61 -21.28 3.27
CA ASN A 70 20.89 -21.78 3.81
C ASN A 70 20.80 -23.19 4.43
N ASP A 71 20.39 -24.18 3.64
CA ASP A 71 20.58 -25.60 3.97
C ASP A 71 21.47 -26.23 2.88
N ALA A 72 22.79 -25.98 2.93
CA ALA A 72 23.73 -26.64 2.01
C ALA A 72 25.23 -26.63 2.39
N SER A 73 25.66 -26.22 3.60
CA SER A 73 27.12 -26.10 3.88
C SER A 73 27.62 -26.59 5.24
N ALA A 74 26.83 -27.37 5.99
CA ALA A 74 27.27 -27.94 7.27
C ALA A 74 27.68 -29.43 7.21
N HIS A 75 27.79 -30.05 6.02
CA HIS A 75 28.06 -31.49 5.90
C HIS A 75 29.34 -31.88 5.14
N ILE A 76 30.29 -30.96 4.94
CA ILE A 76 31.61 -31.31 4.38
C ILE A 76 32.72 -30.63 5.18
N ARG A 77 32.85 -30.98 6.46
CA ARG A 77 34.12 -30.86 7.23
C ARG A 77 34.22 -31.91 8.35
N MET A 78 33.80 -33.13 8.07
CA MET A 78 34.30 -34.31 8.78
C MET A 78 34.56 -35.38 7.74
N LEU A 79 35.77 -35.95 7.75
CA LEU A 79 36.26 -37.08 6.95
C LEU A 79 36.90 -36.73 5.59
N SER A 80 38.14 -36.24 5.68
CA SER A 80 39.29 -36.73 4.93
C SER A 80 40.50 -36.34 5.78
N ALA A 81 40.98 -37.27 6.61
CA ALA A 81 42.16 -38.09 6.36
C ALA A 81 43.46 -37.32 6.68
#